data_AF-A0A7S2AVC4-F1
#
_entry.id   AF-A0A7S2AVC4-F1
#
_cell.length_a   1.000
_cell.length_b   1.000
_cell.length_c   1.000
_cell.angle_alpha   90.00
_cell.angle_beta   90.00
_cell.angle_gamma   90.00
#
_symmetry.space_group_name_H-M   'P 1'
#
loop_
_entity.id
_entity.type
_entity.pdbx_description
1 polymer ?
#
loop_
_entity_poly.entity_id
_entity_poly.type
_entity_poly.pdbx_seq_one_letter_code
_entity_poly.pdbx_strand_id
1 'polypeptide(L)'
;AEALGGAQRHPLMLVETAGGALSPGPSGSLQADIYAPLTTPISVDVGGGARTPAAVQLVGRSVLVGDGRLGGISVTLSALEALERRGYDVGAVVLIEEAGSDNVNSEFLREYLHLRAASDYGSGHPDAAARTTADAVVALGPHPPEGPLLEWFEEHKAQFGDVLRAVGCAAP
;
A
#
# COMPACT_ATOMS: atom_id res chain seq x y z
N ALA A 1 -29.62 -22.45 -16.53
CA ALA A 1 -29.25 -21.83 -15.25
C ALA A 1 -27.86 -22.33 -14.87
N GLU A 2 -26.83 -21.66 -15.39
CA GLU A 2 -25.46 -21.71 -14.87
C GLU A 2 -24.89 -20.30 -15.11
N ALA A 3 -25.02 -19.45 -14.09
CA ALA A 3 -24.33 -18.17 -14.03
C ALA A 3 -22.93 -18.45 -13.49
N LEU A 4 -22.00 -18.83 -14.36
CA LEU A 4 -20.59 -18.89 -14.02
C LEU A 4 -20.03 -17.47 -14.12
N GLY A 5 -20.06 -16.76 -12.99
CA GLY A 5 -19.33 -15.52 -12.79
C GLY A 5 -17.83 -15.78 -12.92
N GLY A 6 -17.30 -15.64 -14.13
CA GLY A 6 -15.85 -15.54 -14.33
C GLY A 6 -15.36 -14.30 -13.59
N ALA A 7 -14.43 -14.47 -12.65
CA ALA A 7 -13.79 -13.36 -11.95
C ALA A 7 -13.20 -12.40 -13.00
N GLN A 8 -13.75 -11.19 -13.08
CA GLN A 8 -13.24 -10.12 -13.93
C GLN A 8 -11.80 -9.82 -13.49
N ARG A 9 -10.81 -10.23 -14.28
CA ARG A 9 -9.40 -9.87 -14.05
C ARG A 9 -9.20 -8.47 -14.59
N HIS A 10 -9.10 -7.49 -13.70
CA HIS A 10 -8.66 -6.14 -14.07
C HIS A 10 -7.15 -6.14 -14.33
N PRO A 11 -6.66 -5.40 -15.35
CA PRO A 11 -5.23 -5.26 -15.58
C PRO A 11 -4.56 -4.54 -14.40
N LEU A 12 -3.41 -5.05 -13.94
CA LEU A 12 -2.59 -4.42 -12.90
C LEU A 12 -1.65 -3.39 -13.54
N MET A 13 -1.68 -2.16 -13.02
CA MET A 13 -0.72 -1.10 -13.32
C MET A 13 0.04 -0.76 -12.05
N LEU A 14 1.38 -0.83 -12.11
CA LEU A 14 2.26 -0.39 -11.03
C LEU A 14 2.88 0.95 -11.41
N VAL A 15 2.81 1.91 -10.50
CA VAL A 15 3.45 3.22 -10.64
C VAL A 15 4.48 3.35 -9.52
N GLU A 16 5.75 3.28 -9.87
CA GLU A 16 6.85 3.46 -8.93
C GLU A 16 7.21 4.95 -8.81
N THR A 17 7.32 5.44 -7.58
CA THR A 17 7.76 6.80 -7.26
C THR A 17 9.29 6.90 -7.23
N ALA A 18 9.84 8.11 -7.31
CA ALA A 18 11.31 8.29 -7.29
C ALA A 18 11.82 8.79 -5.93
N GLY A 19 12.35 7.91 -5.09
CA GLY A 19 12.78 8.29 -3.73
C GLY A 19 11.64 8.18 -2.71
N GLY A 20 11.66 9.01 -1.67
CA GLY A 20 10.70 8.94 -0.56
C GLY A 20 9.36 9.63 -0.85
N ALA A 21 8.37 9.38 0.01
CA ALA A 21 7.02 9.94 -0.12
C ALA A 21 6.98 11.47 -0.31
N LEU A 22 7.86 12.18 0.41
CA LEU A 22 7.97 13.65 0.35
C LEU A 22 9.23 14.12 -0.39
N SER A 23 9.82 13.28 -1.25
CA SER A 23 10.89 13.75 -2.12
C SER A 23 10.37 14.82 -3.09
N PRO A 24 11.13 15.89 -3.36
CA PRO A 24 10.75 16.89 -4.36
C PRO A 24 10.81 16.28 -5.76
N GLY A 25 9.75 16.47 -6.54
CA GLY A 25 9.73 16.17 -7.96
C GLY A 25 10.42 17.26 -8.79
N PRO A 26 10.52 17.08 -10.12
CA PRO A 26 11.14 18.07 -11.02
C PRO A 26 10.51 19.47 -10.99
N SER A 27 9.24 19.58 -10.58
CA SER A 27 8.54 20.85 -10.40
C SER A 27 8.81 21.53 -9.05
N GLY A 28 9.53 20.88 -8.13
CA GLY A 28 9.71 21.30 -6.74
C GLY A 28 8.56 20.92 -5.80
N SER A 29 7.42 20.46 -6.34
CA SER A 29 6.33 19.89 -5.54
C SER A 29 6.75 18.55 -4.93
N LEU A 30 6.22 18.20 -3.75
CA LEU A 30 6.50 16.90 -3.14
C LEU A 30 5.83 15.79 -3.97
N GLN A 31 6.43 14.61 -4.05
CA GLN A 31 5.84 13.52 -4.84
C GLN A 31 4.46 13.08 -4.36
N ALA A 32 4.23 13.03 -3.05
CA ALA A 32 2.89 12.79 -2.52
C ALA A 32 1.87 13.89 -2.93
N ASP A 33 2.29 15.09 -3.31
CA ASP A 33 1.35 16.10 -3.83
C ASP A 33 1.13 15.91 -5.34
N ILE A 34 2.15 15.46 -6.08
CA ILE A 34 2.07 15.20 -7.53
C ILE A 34 1.07 14.08 -7.83
N TYR A 35 1.06 13.01 -7.02
CA TYR A 35 0.19 11.86 -7.25
C TYR A 35 -1.13 11.90 -6.47
N ALA A 36 -1.34 12.84 -5.55
CA ALA A 36 -2.59 12.98 -4.80
C ALA A 36 -3.85 13.05 -5.68
N PRO A 37 -3.86 13.72 -6.85
CA PRO A 37 -5.04 13.72 -7.72
C PRO A 37 -5.47 12.33 -8.21
N LEU A 38 -4.58 11.34 -8.18
CA LEU A 38 -4.85 9.97 -8.62
C LEU A 38 -5.52 9.11 -7.54
N THR A 39 -5.51 9.55 -6.27
CA THR A 39 -6.04 8.76 -5.14
C THR A 39 -7.55 8.89 -4.97
N THR A 40 -8.15 9.91 -5.61
CA THR A 40 -9.60 10.12 -5.59
C THR A 40 -10.25 9.54 -6.85
N PRO A 41 -11.42 8.87 -6.73
CA PRO A 41 -12.14 8.38 -7.90
C PRO A 41 -12.54 9.56 -8.80
N ILE A 42 -12.05 9.57 -10.04
CA ILE A 42 -12.49 10.56 -11.02
C ILE A 42 -13.84 10.09 -11.57
N SER A 43 -14.89 10.84 -11.27
CA SER A 43 -16.18 10.65 -11.90
C SER A 43 -16.16 11.29 -13.28
N VAL A 44 -16.11 10.48 -14.32
CA VAL A 44 -16.24 10.96 -15.71
C VAL A 44 -17.72 10.90 -16.07
N ASP A 45 -18.34 12.05 -16.35
CA ASP A 45 -19.66 12.08 -16.98
C ASP A 45 -19.52 11.62 -18.43
N VAL A 46 -19.87 10.35 -18.66
CA VAL A 46 -19.96 9.81 -20.02
C VAL A 46 -21.32 10.24 -20.56
N GLY A 47 -21.39 11.49 -21.02
CA GLY A 47 -22.62 12.18 -21.43
C GLY A 47 -23.61 11.25 -22.14
N GLY A 48 -24.74 10.95 -21.47
CA GLY A 48 -25.62 9.88 -21.91
C GLY A 48 -26.85 9.65 -21.05
N GLY A 49 -27.51 10.72 -20.56
CA GLY A 49 -28.94 10.80 -20.18
C GLY A 49 -29.47 9.93 -19.03
N ALA A 50 -28.93 8.75 -18.76
CA ALA A 50 -29.30 7.85 -17.68
C ALA A 50 -28.30 6.69 -17.62
N ARG A 51 -27.14 6.89 -17.00
CA ARG A 51 -26.30 5.80 -16.47
C ARG A 51 -25.38 6.39 -15.41
N THR A 52 -25.31 5.69 -14.28
CA THR A 52 -24.44 5.93 -13.13
C THR A 52 -23.03 6.31 -13.60
N PRO A 53 -22.38 7.34 -13.05
CA PRO A 53 -20.99 7.63 -13.38
C PRO A 53 -20.17 6.37 -13.14
N ALA A 54 -19.49 5.89 -14.19
CA ALA A 54 -18.43 4.92 -14.00
C ALA A 54 -17.28 5.69 -13.36
N ALA A 55 -17.19 5.65 -12.04
CA ALA A 55 -16.01 6.15 -11.34
C ALA A 55 -14.84 5.26 -11.77
N VAL A 56 -13.96 5.82 -12.61
CA VAL A 56 -12.71 5.15 -12.96
C VAL A 56 -11.71 5.59 -11.91
N GLN A 57 -11.51 4.75 -10.89
CA GLN A 57 -10.40 4.92 -9.98
C GLN A 57 -9.13 4.44 -10.68
N LEU A 58 -8.30 5.40 -11.12
CA LEU A 58 -7.10 5.13 -11.91
C LEU A 58 -5.97 4.50 -11.09
N VAL A 59 -5.92 4.78 -9.78
CA VAL A 59 -4.91 4.22 -8.88
C VAL A 59 -5.60 3.63 -7.66
N GLY A 60 -5.33 2.34 -7.42
CA GLY A 60 -5.80 1.59 -6.26
C GLY A 60 -5.04 1.98 -4.99
N ARG A 61 -5.01 1.07 -4.01
CA ARG A 61 -4.31 1.31 -2.75
C ARG A 61 -2.81 1.41 -2.95
N SER A 62 -2.17 2.28 -2.19
CA SER A 62 -0.72 2.50 -2.24
C SER A 62 0.04 1.47 -1.40
N VAL A 63 1.27 1.16 -1.80
CA VAL A 63 2.20 0.36 -0.99
C VAL A 63 3.29 1.28 -0.49
N LEU A 64 3.51 1.31 0.82
CA LEU A 64 4.62 2.02 1.43
C LEU A 64 5.77 1.04 1.69
N VAL A 65 6.91 1.25 1.03
CA VAL A 65 8.15 0.56 1.41
C VAL A 65 8.79 1.36 2.54
N GLY A 66 8.80 0.79 3.75
CA GLY A 66 9.40 1.38 4.93
C GLY A 66 10.88 0.99 5.10
N ASP A 67 11.48 1.45 6.20
CA ASP A 67 12.89 1.22 6.51
C ASP A 67 13.07 0.17 7.62
N GLY A 68 13.75 -0.93 7.30
CA GLY A 68 14.05 -2.01 8.23
C GLY A 68 15.26 -1.73 9.15
N ARG A 69 15.96 -0.61 8.98
CA ARG A 69 17.13 -0.26 9.79
C ARG A 69 16.75 0.29 11.18
N LEU A 70 17.76 0.44 12.03
CA LEU A 70 17.61 1.15 13.30
C LEU A 70 17.15 2.60 13.05
N GLY A 71 16.07 3.00 13.72
CA GLY A 71 15.40 4.29 13.51
C GLY A 71 14.32 4.27 12.42
N GLY A 72 14.20 3.16 11.67
CA GLY A 72 13.27 3.02 10.55
C GLY A 72 11.79 3.04 10.94
N ILE A 73 11.43 2.68 12.18
CA ILE A 73 10.05 2.80 12.70
C ILE A 73 9.54 4.24 12.56
N SER A 74 10.30 5.22 13.08
CA SER A 74 9.90 6.62 13.08
C SER A 74 9.80 7.20 11.66
N VAL A 75 10.75 6.82 10.79
CA VAL A 75 10.76 7.23 9.38
C VAL A 75 9.53 6.67 8.65
N THR A 76 9.23 5.39 8.86
CA THR A 76 8.09 4.70 8.23
C THR A 76 6.77 5.30 8.70
N LEU A 77 6.59 5.53 10.00
CA LEU A 77 5.38 6.17 10.53
C LEU A 77 5.22 7.61 10.02
N SER A 78 6.30 8.38 9.97
CA SER A 78 6.26 9.76 9.45
C SER A 78 5.86 9.80 7.97
N ALA A 79 6.36 8.86 7.17
CA ALA A 79 5.97 8.72 5.77
C ALA A 79 4.51 8.28 5.62
N LEU A 80 4.07 7.31 6.43
CA LEU A 80 2.69 6.82 6.45
C LEU A 80 1.72 7.96 6.77
N GLU A 81 1.94 8.69 7.86
CA GLU A 81 1.08 9.82 8.24
C GLU A 81 1.07 10.92 7.16
N ALA A 82 2.21 11.18 6.53
CA ALA A 82 2.29 12.18 5.48
C ALA A 82 1.49 11.81 4.24
N LEU A 83 1.44 10.53 3.88
CA LEU A 83 0.62 9.99 2.80
C LEU A 83 -0.86 10.02 3.17
N GLU A 84 -1.23 9.49 4.34
CA GLU A 84 -2.63 9.43 4.78
C GLU A 84 -3.26 10.83 4.91
N ARG A 85 -2.52 11.82 5.41
CA ARG A 85 -2.98 13.23 5.46
C ARG A 85 -3.24 13.84 4.08
N ARG A 86 -2.70 13.26 3.02
CA ARG A 86 -2.92 13.66 1.61
C ARG A 86 -4.02 12.84 0.93
N GLY A 87 -4.71 11.99 1.68
CA GLY A 87 -5.80 11.17 1.15
C GLY A 87 -5.31 9.94 0.39
N TYR A 88 -4.09 9.47 0.64
CA TYR A 88 -3.66 8.16 0.17
C TYR A 88 -4.25 7.08 1.05
N ASP A 89 -4.84 6.07 0.40
CA ASP A 89 -5.20 4.82 1.04
C ASP A 89 -4.00 3.87 0.95
N VAL A 90 -3.22 3.76 2.03
CA VAL A 90 -2.08 2.84 2.09
C VAL A 90 -2.60 1.45 2.41
N GLY A 91 -2.44 0.51 1.46
CA GLY A 91 -2.90 -0.86 1.60
C GLY A 91 -1.92 -1.78 2.30
N ALA A 92 -0.63 -1.51 2.19
CA ALA A 92 0.41 -2.33 2.80
C ALA A 92 1.62 -1.50 3.19
N VAL A 93 2.29 -1.88 4.28
CA VAL A 93 3.62 -1.41 4.65
C VAL A 93 4.58 -2.59 4.51
N VAL A 94 5.58 -2.45 3.66
CA VAL A 94 6.57 -3.50 3.38
C VAL A 94 7.92 -3.06 3.95
N LEU A 95 8.55 -3.90 4.75
CA LEU A 95 9.89 -3.68 5.28
C LEU A 95 10.84 -4.72 4.70
N ILE A 96 12.00 -4.26 4.23
CA ILE A 96 13.14 -5.14 3.95
C ILE A 96 14.02 -5.09 5.20
N GLU A 97 14.05 -6.20 5.93
CA GLU A 97 14.74 -6.30 7.21
C GLU A 97 16.26 -6.42 7.00
N GLU A 98 17.06 -5.95 7.96
CA GLU A 98 18.51 -6.09 7.89
C GLU A 98 18.94 -7.48 8.38
N ALA A 99 20.07 -7.98 7.88
CA ALA A 99 20.59 -9.28 8.29
C ALA A 99 20.90 -9.27 9.81
N GLY A 100 20.35 -10.23 10.54
CA GLY A 100 20.49 -10.30 12.01
C GLY A 100 19.54 -9.38 12.78
N SER A 101 18.58 -8.73 12.11
CA SER A 101 17.41 -8.10 12.75
C SER A 101 16.40 -9.17 13.14
N ASP A 102 15.87 -9.14 14.37
CA ASP A 102 14.78 -10.01 14.84
C ASP A 102 13.39 -9.53 14.35
N ASN A 103 13.30 -8.88 13.18
CA ASN A 103 12.08 -8.30 12.62
C ASN A 103 11.35 -7.28 13.53
N VAL A 104 12.08 -6.69 14.48
CA VAL A 104 11.53 -5.83 15.56
C VAL A 104 10.70 -4.68 15.01
N ASN A 105 11.12 -4.10 13.88
CA ASN A 105 10.40 -2.98 13.25
C ASN A 105 9.03 -3.42 12.73
N SER A 106 8.96 -4.54 12.00
CA SER A 106 7.70 -5.04 11.45
C SER A 106 6.69 -5.46 12.53
N GLU A 107 7.17 -6.08 13.61
CA GLU A 107 6.33 -6.49 14.74
C GLU A 107 5.78 -5.28 15.49
N PHE A 108 6.63 -4.30 15.78
CA PHE A 108 6.21 -3.05 16.41
C PHE A 108 5.18 -2.30 15.55
N LEU A 109 5.45 -2.15 14.26
CA LEU A 109 4.56 -1.42 13.35
C LEU A 109 3.20 -2.13 13.23
N ARG A 110 3.18 -3.46 13.19
CA ARG A 110 1.93 -4.24 13.17
C ARG A 110 1.09 -3.98 14.42
N GLU A 111 1.70 -4.15 15.59
CA GLU A 111 1.01 -3.92 16.87
C GLU A 111 0.52 -2.47 17.01
N TYR A 112 1.38 -1.49 16.69
CA TYR A 112 1.02 -0.08 16.74
C TYR A 112 -0.17 0.25 15.82
N LEU A 113 -0.16 -0.23 14.58
CA LEU A 113 -1.24 0.02 13.64
C LEU A 113 -2.53 -0.72 14.02
N HIS A 114 -2.45 -1.90 14.63
CA HIS A 114 -3.64 -2.59 15.17
C HIS A 114 -4.26 -1.81 16.32
N LEU A 115 -3.46 -1.30 17.26
CA LEU A 115 -3.94 -0.46 18.37
C LEU A 115 -4.54 0.86 17.88
N ARG A 116 -3.91 1.49 16.88
CA ARG A 116 -4.42 2.69 16.22
C ARG A 116 -5.79 2.43 15.57
N ALA A 117 -5.90 1.36 14.78
CA ALA A 117 -7.15 0.98 14.12
C ALA A 117 -8.28 0.70 15.14
N ALA A 118 -7.98 0.01 16.24
CA ALA A 118 -8.94 -0.24 17.31
C ALA A 118 -9.42 1.07 18.00
N SER A 119 -8.51 2.03 18.16
CA SER A 119 -8.83 3.36 18.73
C SER A 119 -9.72 4.17 17.77
N ASP A 120 -9.41 4.13 16.47
CA ASP A 120 -10.19 4.81 15.43
C ASP A 120 -11.60 4.19 15.29
N TYR A 121 -11.75 2.88 15.47
CA TYR A 121 -13.06 2.19 15.48
C TYR A 121 -13.99 2.69 16.60
N GLY A 122 -13.42 2.97 17.78
CA GLY A 122 -14.17 3.52 18.92
C GLY A 122 -14.69 4.95 18.70
N SER A 123 -14.15 5.68 17.71
CA SER A 123 -14.52 7.06 17.40
C SER A 123 -15.68 7.20 16.41
N GLY A 124 -16.15 6.09 15.81
CA GLY A 124 -17.26 6.09 14.85
C GLY A 124 -16.87 6.47 13.42
N HIS A 125 -15.59 6.35 13.03
CA HIS A 125 -15.16 6.62 11.66
C HIS A 125 -15.75 5.58 10.68
N PRO A 126 -16.46 5.99 9.62
CA PRO A 126 -17.25 5.10 8.75
C PRO A 126 -16.46 4.07 7.94
N ASP A 127 -15.13 4.10 7.97
CA ASP A 127 -14.25 3.31 7.10
C ASP A 127 -13.55 2.15 7.82
N ALA A 128 -13.91 1.89 9.08
CA ALA A 128 -13.25 0.91 9.92
C ALA A 128 -13.52 -0.56 9.52
N ALA A 129 -14.38 -0.79 8.52
CA ALA A 129 -14.63 -2.08 7.89
C ALA A 129 -13.77 -2.34 6.63
N ALA A 130 -13.05 -1.34 6.11
CA ALA A 130 -12.08 -1.52 5.05
C ALA A 130 -10.83 -2.24 5.61
N ARG A 131 -10.18 -3.09 4.81
CA ARG A 131 -8.91 -3.73 5.20
C ARG A 131 -7.95 -2.65 5.68
N THR A 132 -7.51 -2.74 6.92
CA THR A 132 -6.66 -1.73 7.52
C THR A 132 -5.21 -1.99 7.11
N THR A 133 -4.40 -0.93 7.02
CA THR A 133 -2.95 -1.05 6.82
C THR A 133 -2.30 -1.96 7.86
N ALA A 134 -2.88 -2.05 9.06
CA ALA A 134 -2.42 -2.90 10.15
C ALA A 134 -2.40 -4.39 9.80
N ASP A 135 -3.38 -4.83 9.00
CA ASP A 135 -3.49 -6.22 8.57
C ASP A 135 -2.47 -6.60 7.48
N ALA A 136 -1.71 -5.63 6.99
CA ALA A 136 -0.80 -5.76 5.86
C ALA A 136 0.57 -5.12 6.10
N VAL A 137 1.10 -5.25 7.32
CA VAL A 137 2.54 -5.05 7.58
C VAL A 137 3.28 -6.33 7.18
N VAL A 138 4.09 -6.23 6.12
CA VAL A 138 4.80 -7.36 5.50
C VAL A 138 6.30 -7.20 5.71
N ALA A 139 6.91 -8.21 6.31
CA ALA A 139 8.37 -8.27 6.47
C ALA A 139 8.96 -9.17 5.38
N LEU A 140 9.90 -8.61 4.62
CA LEU A 140 10.78 -9.33 3.72
C LEU A 140 12.11 -9.53 4.45
N GLY A 141 12.69 -10.73 4.34
CA GLY A 141 14.01 -11.01 4.87
C GLY A 141 15.09 -10.17 4.19
N PRO A 142 16.33 -10.23 4.69
CA PRO A 142 17.41 -9.41 4.19
C PRO A 142 17.64 -9.62 2.70
N HIS A 143 17.69 -8.51 1.99
CA HIS A 143 18.05 -8.52 0.57
C HIS A 143 19.51 -9.00 0.42
N PRO A 144 19.79 -9.98 -0.46
CA PRO A 144 21.13 -10.48 -0.64
C PRO A 144 22.04 -9.38 -1.20
N PRO A 145 23.22 -9.12 -0.59
CA PRO A 145 24.11 -8.05 -1.05
C PRO A 145 24.68 -8.33 -2.45
N GLU A 146 24.86 -9.61 -2.79
CA GLU A 146 25.30 -10.12 -4.08
C GLU A 146 24.57 -11.44 -4.38
N GLY A 147 24.28 -11.74 -5.65
CA GLY A 147 23.63 -12.99 -6.07
C GLY A 147 22.32 -12.80 -6.84
N PRO A 148 21.67 -13.91 -7.29
CA PRO A 148 20.46 -13.85 -8.09
C PRO A 148 19.23 -13.47 -7.24
N LEU A 149 18.63 -12.33 -7.53
CA LEU A 149 17.40 -11.85 -6.85
C LEU A 149 16.19 -12.77 -7.04
N LEU A 150 16.22 -13.64 -8.04
CA LEU A 150 15.10 -14.54 -8.33
C LEU A 150 14.88 -15.57 -7.21
N GLU A 151 15.95 -16.10 -6.61
CA GLU A 151 15.84 -17.06 -5.52
C GLU A 151 15.23 -16.39 -4.29
N TRP A 152 15.73 -15.21 -3.92
CA TRP A 152 15.16 -14.40 -2.85
C TRP A 152 13.69 -14.03 -3.14
N PHE A 153 13.35 -13.69 -4.38
CA PHE A 153 11.96 -13.41 -4.74
C PHE A 153 11.05 -14.64 -4.56
N GLU A 154 11.49 -15.82 -5.01
CA GLU A 154 10.71 -17.06 -4.86
C GLU A 154 10.57 -17.46 -3.39
N GLU A 155 11.59 -17.27 -2.56
CA GLU A 155 11.53 -17.46 -1.10
C GLU A 155 10.48 -16.55 -0.44
N HIS A 156 10.28 -15.34 -0.99
CA HIS A 156 9.36 -14.33 -0.45
C HIS A 156 8.03 -14.21 -1.21
N LYS A 157 7.73 -15.16 -2.10
CA LYS A 157 6.55 -15.10 -3.00
C LYS A 157 5.22 -15.04 -2.25
N ALA A 158 5.14 -15.69 -1.09
CA ALA A 158 3.96 -15.65 -0.23
C ALA A 158 3.70 -14.22 0.28
N GLN A 159 4.75 -13.53 0.74
CA GLN A 159 4.71 -12.14 1.20
C GLN A 159 4.31 -11.19 0.07
N PHE A 160 4.85 -11.36 -1.14
CA PHE A 160 4.38 -10.59 -2.30
C PHE A 160 2.89 -10.85 -2.60
N GLY A 161 2.42 -12.08 -2.41
CA GLY A 161 1.00 -12.42 -2.49
C GLY A 161 0.14 -11.71 -1.44
N ASP A 162 0.64 -11.53 -0.22
CA ASP A 162 -0.02 -10.73 0.82
C ASP A 162 -0.14 -9.26 0.42
N VAL A 163 0.94 -8.67 -0.11
CA VAL A 163 0.93 -7.29 -0.62
C VAL A 163 -0.12 -7.11 -1.72
N LEU A 164 -0.16 -8.02 -2.70
CA LEU A 164 -1.14 -7.97 -3.80
C LEU A 164 -2.59 -8.06 -3.28
N ARG A 165 -2.86 -8.97 -2.33
CA ARG A 165 -4.18 -9.07 -1.69
C ARG A 165 -4.55 -7.80 -0.93
N ALA A 166 -3.60 -7.20 -0.24
CA ALA A 166 -3.80 -6.00 0.56
C ALA A 166 -4.16 -4.77 -0.31
N VAL A 167 -3.64 -4.71 -1.55
CA VAL A 167 -4.01 -3.66 -2.51
C VAL A 167 -5.21 -4.00 -3.40
N GLY A 168 -5.95 -5.06 -3.07
CA GLY A 168 -7.18 -5.44 -3.76
C GLY A 168 -6.96 -6.22 -5.07
N CYS A 169 -5.74 -6.69 -5.32
CA CYS A 169 -5.45 -7.56 -6.46
C CYS A 169 -5.72 -9.03 -6.12
N ALA A 170 -6.26 -9.79 -7.07
CA ALA A 170 -6.26 -11.24 -6.96
C ALA A 170 -4.81 -11.74 -7.03
N ALA A 171 -4.41 -12.61 -6.08
CA ALA A 171 -3.11 -13.26 -6.14
C ALA A 171 -2.99 -14.05 -7.47
N PRO A 172 -1.80 -14.06 -8.12
CA PRO A 172 -1.59 -14.71 -9.42
C PRO A 172 -1.88 -16.21 -9.40
#